data_AF-A0A239K8M8-F1
#
_entry.id   AF-A0A239K8M8-F1
#
_cell.length_a   1.000
_cell.length_b   1.000
_cell.length_c   1.000
_cell.angle_alpha   90.00
_cell.angle_beta   90.00
_cell.angle_gamma   90.00
#
_symmetry.space_group_name_H-M   'P 1'
#
loop_
_entity.id
_entity.type
_entity.pdbx_description
1 polymer ?
#
loop_
_entity_poly.entity_id
_entity_poly.type
_entity_poly.pdbx_seq_one_letter_code
_entity_poly.pdbx_strand_id
1 'polypeptide(L)'
;MTDTSSPTAPAETPLLGDFAAAMHSKYVAKDGHKATKRMILIVPALLLSVGIGLGAAARAGLPPAWASAVTGTLAALIAGFVGWAVGVAFRTDPLRNVDWKTADTYEEELTAGLHPDARAVLARAQKQVARLLPAADRVHLYSADGLPKHACTLDTTGCDCARMRVNAAVMPNRRHPVILVGDRLLGEPAALAYVLAHEVNHVRRPWLLVYQLLQIVTLAGWLVMGLILPLHDLVVVAPVVWAATMTMHWVNELAADYAARTAGRDAARAFWTMLRAARPTRTGLSRLTGGVMAVLAPTHPPVALRAALADRIAHRTLP
;
A
#
# COMPACT_ATOMS: atom_id res chain seq x y z
N MET A 1 -29.03 -45.81 -20.60
CA MET A 1 -28.42 -45.71 -19.27
C MET A 1 -27.14 -44.92 -19.42
N THR A 2 -27.21 -43.62 -19.23
CA THR A 2 -26.10 -42.67 -19.37
C THR A 2 -25.78 -42.15 -17.99
N ASP A 3 -24.62 -42.59 -17.50
CA ASP A 3 -24.12 -42.32 -16.16
C ASP A 3 -23.73 -40.83 -16.05
N THR A 4 -24.44 -40.10 -15.19
CA THR A 4 -24.22 -38.68 -14.92
C THR A 4 -23.53 -38.56 -13.57
N SER A 5 -22.26 -38.97 -13.52
CA SER A 5 -21.40 -38.66 -12.37
C SER A 5 -20.92 -37.21 -12.49
N SER A 6 -21.60 -36.31 -11.79
CA SER A 6 -21.09 -34.96 -11.49
C SER A 6 -19.65 -35.06 -10.96
N PRO A 7 -18.71 -34.22 -11.41
CA PRO A 7 -17.42 -34.12 -10.77
C PRO A 7 -17.63 -33.58 -9.36
N THR A 8 -17.49 -34.45 -8.37
CA THR A 8 -17.42 -34.10 -6.96
C THR A 8 -16.37 -33.00 -6.83
N ALA A 9 -16.80 -31.82 -6.37
CA ALA A 9 -15.88 -30.75 -6.01
C ALA A 9 -14.80 -31.34 -5.09
N PRO A 10 -13.50 -31.07 -5.33
CA PRO A 10 -12.46 -31.57 -4.44
C PRO A 10 -12.77 -31.10 -3.03
N ALA A 11 -12.76 -32.04 -2.09
CA ALA A 11 -12.95 -31.78 -0.68
C ALA A 11 -12.02 -30.64 -0.26
N GLU A 12 -12.61 -29.55 0.26
CA GLU A 12 -11.88 -28.45 0.87
C GLU A 12 -11.03 -29.03 2.00
N THR A 13 -9.71 -29.00 1.85
CA THR A 13 -8.79 -29.34 2.93
C THR A 13 -9.01 -28.33 4.06
N PRO A 14 -9.43 -28.75 5.27
CA PRO A 14 -9.65 -27.85 6.38
C PRO A 14 -8.32 -27.62 7.10
N LEU A 15 -7.39 -26.90 6.47
CA LEU A 15 -6.04 -26.65 7.01
C LEU A 15 -5.51 -25.26 6.69
N LEU A 16 -6.36 -24.25 6.84
CA LEU A 16 -5.92 -22.86 7.02
C LEU A 16 -6.65 -22.41 8.28
N GLY A 17 -6.01 -22.54 9.44
CA GLY A 17 -6.60 -22.21 10.74
C GLY A 17 -7.23 -20.81 10.77
N ASP A 18 -8.04 -20.52 11.79
CA ASP A 18 -8.81 -19.28 11.92
C ASP A 18 -7.99 -18.01 11.64
N PHE A 19 -6.70 -18.00 11.98
CA PHE A 19 -5.75 -16.96 11.59
C PHE A 19 -5.67 -16.73 10.08
N ALA A 20 -5.38 -17.76 9.29
CA ALA A 20 -5.12 -17.64 7.87
C ALA A 20 -6.40 -17.29 7.09
N ALA A 21 -7.56 -17.84 7.50
CA ALA A 21 -8.86 -17.47 6.96
C ALA A 21 -9.22 -16.01 7.29
N ALA A 22 -8.98 -15.57 8.53
CA ALA A 22 -9.19 -14.18 8.93
C ALA A 22 -8.27 -13.23 8.14
N MET A 23 -6.97 -13.55 8.04
CA MET A 23 -6.01 -12.75 7.28
C MET A 23 -6.36 -12.70 5.79
N HIS A 24 -6.78 -13.83 5.21
CA HIS A 24 -7.23 -13.89 3.83
C HIS A 24 -8.45 -13.00 3.59
N SER A 25 -9.48 -13.11 4.44
CA SER A 25 -10.69 -12.28 4.33
C SER A 25 -10.37 -10.78 4.45
N LYS A 26 -9.48 -10.39 5.38
CA LYS A 26 -9.08 -9.00 5.58
C LYS A 26 -8.18 -8.50 4.45
N TYR A 27 -7.37 -9.36 3.84
CA TYR A 27 -6.46 -9.00 2.75
C TYR A 27 -7.17 -8.92 1.41
N VAL A 28 -8.01 -9.89 1.07
CA VAL A 28 -8.84 -9.88 -0.15
C VAL A 28 -9.90 -8.78 -0.07
N ALA A 29 -10.52 -8.53 1.09
CA ALA A 29 -11.39 -7.36 1.27
C ALA A 29 -10.61 -6.04 1.12
N LYS A 30 -9.34 -6.01 1.54
CA LYS A 30 -8.41 -4.87 1.34
C LYS A 30 -7.92 -4.75 -0.11
N ASP A 31 -8.02 -5.77 -0.94
CA ASP A 31 -7.84 -5.67 -2.40
C ASP A 31 -9.13 -5.24 -3.13
N GLY A 32 -10.31 -5.58 -2.60
CA GLY A 32 -11.60 -4.99 -3.02
C GLY A 32 -11.67 -3.48 -2.77
N HIS A 33 -11.47 -3.06 -1.51
CA HIS A 33 -10.26 -2.32 -1.16
C HIS A 33 -9.61 -1.43 -2.23
N LYS A 34 -8.51 -1.93 -2.83
CA LYS A 34 -7.59 -1.32 -3.83
C LYS A 34 -8.19 -0.94 -5.19
N ALA A 35 -9.50 -1.15 -5.42
CA ALA A 35 -10.24 -0.24 -6.28
C ALA A 35 -10.05 1.25 -5.86
N THR A 36 -9.60 1.47 -4.61
CA THR A 36 -9.07 2.68 -3.94
C THR A 36 -7.80 3.30 -4.55
N LYS A 37 -7.08 2.69 -5.52
CA LYS A 37 -6.10 3.47 -6.33
C LYS A 37 -6.79 4.64 -7.07
N ARG A 38 -8.06 4.48 -7.43
CA ARG A 38 -8.89 5.58 -7.97
C ARG A 38 -9.29 6.58 -6.88
N MET A 39 -9.49 6.15 -5.63
CA MET A 39 -9.81 7.06 -4.52
C MET A 39 -8.69 8.07 -4.22
N ILE A 40 -7.42 7.75 -4.51
CA ILE A 40 -6.32 8.71 -4.40
C ILE A 40 -6.50 9.92 -5.33
N LEU A 41 -7.19 9.75 -6.46
CA LEU A 41 -7.59 10.87 -7.33
C LEU A 41 -8.99 11.40 -7.03
N ILE A 42 -9.95 10.48 -6.83
CA ILE A 42 -11.37 10.80 -6.66
C ILE A 42 -11.60 11.57 -5.36
N VAL A 43 -11.00 11.16 -4.24
CA VAL A 43 -11.25 11.79 -2.94
C VAL A 43 -10.71 13.22 -2.90
N PRO A 44 -9.45 13.51 -3.29
CA PRO A 44 -8.97 14.88 -3.48
C PRO A 44 -9.83 15.73 -4.40
N ALA A 45 -10.21 15.21 -5.58
CA ALA A 45 -11.03 15.94 -6.53
C ALA A 45 -12.42 16.25 -5.96
N LEU A 46 -13.08 15.29 -5.32
CA LEU A 46 -14.38 15.48 -4.67
C LEU A 46 -14.28 16.50 -3.53
N LEU A 47 -13.26 16.39 -2.68
CA LEU A 47 -13.05 17.33 -1.58
C LEU A 47 -12.80 18.74 -2.10
N LEU A 48 -12.00 18.88 -3.16
CA LEU A 48 -11.78 20.16 -3.83
C LEU A 48 -13.07 20.72 -4.41
N SER A 49 -13.87 19.92 -5.13
CA SER A 49 -15.15 20.35 -5.70
C SER A 49 -16.18 20.75 -4.65
N VAL A 50 -16.29 20.00 -3.55
CA VAL A 50 -17.14 20.35 -2.41
C VAL A 50 -16.67 21.66 -1.80
N GLY A 51 -15.36 21.84 -1.61
CA GLY A 51 -14.78 23.08 -1.10
C GLY A 51 -15.10 24.27 -1.98
N ILE A 52 -14.94 24.14 -3.31
CA ILE A 52 -15.28 25.18 -4.29
C ILE A 52 -16.76 25.57 -4.16
N GLY A 53 -17.66 24.58 -4.12
CA GLY A 53 -19.09 24.83 -4.00
C GLY A 53 -19.46 25.57 -2.71
N LEU A 54 -18.93 25.12 -1.57
CA LEU A 54 -19.15 25.77 -0.28
C LEU A 54 -18.53 27.17 -0.22
N GLY A 55 -17.31 27.35 -0.73
CA GLY A 55 -16.65 28.64 -0.78
C GLY A 55 -17.36 29.62 -1.71
N ALA A 56 -17.89 29.16 -2.85
CA ALA A 56 -18.70 29.99 -3.75
C ALA A 56 -20.02 30.40 -3.09
N ALA A 57 -20.72 29.46 -2.45
CA ALA A 57 -21.97 29.74 -1.73
C ALA A 57 -21.77 30.75 -0.59
N ALA A 58 -20.71 30.59 0.21
CA ALA A 58 -20.38 31.51 1.29
C ALA A 58 -20.08 32.93 0.77
N ARG A 59 -19.37 33.06 -0.36
CA ARG A 59 -19.05 34.36 -0.97
C ARG A 59 -20.22 35.01 -1.71
N ALA A 60 -21.17 34.22 -2.21
CA ALA A 60 -22.34 34.74 -2.92
C ALA A 60 -23.38 35.37 -1.99
N GLY A 61 -23.43 34.94 -0.71
CA GLY A 61 -24.44 35.37 0.25
C GLY A 61 -23.93 36.25 1.40
N LEU A 62 -22.62 36.47 1.53
CA LEU A 62 -22.03 37.18 2.67
C LEU A 62 -21.16 38.38 2.25
N PRO A 63 -21.13 39.46 3.04
CA PRO A 63 -20.12 40.51 2.90
C PRO A 63 -18.70 39.92 2.99
N PRO A 64 -17.71 40.49 2.27
CA PRO A 64 -16.36 39.90 2.15
C PRO A 64 -15.66 39.58 3.48
N ALA A 65 -15.83 40.42 4.50
CA ALA A 65 -15.25 40.19 5.83
C ALA A 65 -15.85 38.96 6.53
N TRP A 66 -17.15 38.72 6.36
CA TRP A 66 -17.86 37.57 6.92
C TRP A 66 -17.61 36.30 6.12
N ALA A 67 -17.53 36.40 4.79
CA ALA A 67 -17.21 35.26 3.93
C ALA A 67 -15.83 34.68 4.29
N SER A 68 -14.83 35.53 4.50
CA SER A 68 -13.48 35.10 4.92
C SER A 68 -13.44 34.49 6.31
N ALA A 69 -14.17 35.08 7.28
CA ALA A 69 -14.25 34.53 8.63
C ALA A 69 -14.94 33.16 8.66
N VAL A 70 -16.09 33.03 7.99
CA VAL A 70 -16.86 31.78 7.93
C VAL A 70 -16.08 30.68 7.20
N THR A 71 -15.47 30.98 6.07
CA THR A 71 -14.67 30.00 5.32
C THR A 71 -13.40 29.58 6.08
N GLY A 72 -12.74 30.52 6.78
CA GLY A 72 -11.60 30.22 7.65
C GLY A 72 -11.97 29.34 8.85
N THR A 73 -13.08 29.65 9.53
CA THR A 73 -13.58 28.83 10.65
C THR A 73 -13.98 27.43 10.18
N LEU A 74 -14.68 27.32 9.04
CA LEU A 74 -15.06 26.03 8.46
C LEU A 74 -13.83 25.19 8.09
N ALA A 75 -12.83 25.82 7.48
CA ALA A 75 -11.55 25.18 7.17
C ALA A 75 -10.86 24.62 8.42
N ALA A 76 -10.78 25.41 9.50
CA ALA A 76 -10.17 24.98 10.75
C ALA A 76 -10.93 23.82 11.41
N LEU A 77 -12.27 23.88 11.44
CA LEU A 77 -13.11 22.81 12.00
C LEU A 77 -12.95 21.50 11.23
N ILE A 78 -12.90 21.56 9.89
CA ILE A 78 -12.77 20.35 9.08
C ILE A 78 -11.35 19.77 9.19
N ALA A 79 -10.31 20.60 9.23
CA ALA A 79 -8.95 20.13 9.51
C ALA A 79 -8.87 19.42 10.87
N GLY A 80 -9.49 20.00 11.90
CA GLY A 80 -9.61 19.39 13.23
C GLY A 80 -10.36 18.05 13.21
N PHE A 81 -11.50 17.98 12.52
CA PHE A 81 -12.28 16.76 12.37
C PHE A 81 -11.53 15.67 11.59
N VAL A 82 -10.85 16.03 10.49
CA VAL A 82 -10.03 15.08 9.71
C VAL A 82 -8.89 14.55 10.57
N GLY A 83 -8.19 15.41 11.32
CA GLY A 83 -7.16 14.99 12.27
C GLY A 83 -7.70 14.02 13.32
N TRP A 84 -8.88 14.31 13.88
CA TRP A 84 -9.56 13.43 14.83
C TRP A 84 -9.98 12.09 14.18
N ALA A 85 -10.62 12.12 13.01
CA ALA A 85 -11.11 10.94 12.31
C ALA A 85 -9.96 10.02 11.89
N VAL A 86 -8.84 10.58 11.42
CA VAL A 86 -7.61 9.84 11.16
C VAL A 86 -7.08 9.22 12.46
N GLY A 87 -7.04 9.99 13.55
CA GLY A 87 -6.66 9.47 14.87
C GLY A 87 -7.53 8.32 15.36
N VAL A 88 -8.85 8.37 15.12
CA VAL A 88 -9.80 7.30 15.45
C VAL A 88 -9.62 6.09 14.53
N ALA A 89 -9.45 6.30 13.22
CA ALA A 89 -9.23 5.24 12.25
C ALA A 89 -7.94 4.44 12.56
N PHE A 90 -6.91 5.10 13.09
CA PHE A 90 -5.70 4.43 13.58
C PHE A 90 -5.89 3.66 14.89
N ARG A 91 -6.93 3.97 15.67
CA ARG A 91 -7.29 3.22 16.88
C ARG A 91 -8.16 2.00 16.58
N THR A 92 -8.90 2.00 15.47
CA THR A 92 -9.59 0.80 15.00
C THR A 92 -8.57 -0.24 14.55
N ASP A 93 -8.41 -1.31 15.33
CA ASP A 93 -7.54 -2.42 14.97
C ASP A 93 -8.20 -3.24 13.84
N PRO A 94 -7.66 -3.23 12.60
CA PRO A 94 -8.21 -4.03 11.51
C PRO A 94 -8.11 -5.54 11.76
N LEU A 95 -7.29 -5.96 12.73
CA LEU A 95 -7.01 -7.34 13.10
C LEU A 95 -7.67 -7.74 14.43
N ARG A 96 -8.63 -6.96 14.93
CA ARG A 96 -9.32 -7.18 16.22
C ARG A 96 -9.92 -8.59 16.39
N ASN A 97 -10.29 -9.25 15.29
CA ASN A 97 -10.94 -10.56 15.30
C ASN A 97 -10.02 -11.68 14.76
N VAL A 98 -8.71 -11.44 14.71
CA VAL A 98 -7.73 -12.46 14.33
C VAL A 98 -7.41 -13.30 15.57
N ASP A 99 -7.56 -14.62 15.46
CA ASP A 99 -7.09 -15.52 16.51
C ASP A 99 -5.57 -15.73 16.39
N TRP A 100 -4.82 -14.93 17.16
CA TRP A 100 -3.37 -14.97 17.19
C TRP A 100 -2.79 -16.27 17.75
N LYS A 101 -3.58 -17.10 18.46
CA LYS A 101 -3.09 -18.38 18.99
C LYS A 101 -2.76 -19.38 17.89
N THR A 102 -3.45 -19.30 16.75
CA THR A 102 -3.23 -20.18 15.60
C THR A 102 -2.17 -19.65 14.63
N ALA A 103 -1.64 -18.44 14.87
CA ALA A 103 -0.62 -17.83 14.03
C ALA A 103 0.72 -18.58 14.10
N ASP A 104 1.09 -19.07 15.29
CA ASP A 104 2.37 -19.77 15.50
C ASP A 104 2.43 -21.10 14.73
N THR A 105 1.36 -21.89 14.82
CA THR A 105 1.22 -23.13 14.04
C THR A 105 1.27 -22.87 12.54
N TYR A 106 0.55 -21.85 12.07
CA TYR A 106 0.60 -21.45 10.67
C TYR A 106 2.01 -21.03 10.22
N GLU A 107 2.74 -20.26 11.04
CA GLU A 107 4.12 -19.84 10.74
C GLU A 107 5.09 -21.04 10.69
N GLU A 108 4.94 -21.99 11.60
CA GLU A 108 5.72 -23.22 11.61
C GLU A 108 5.49 -24.04 10.34
N GLU A 109 4.23 -24.23 9.95
CA GLU A 109 3.86 -24.91 8.69
C GLU A 109 4.38 -24.16 7.45
N LEU A 110 4.19 -22.84 7.41
CA LEU A 110 4.66 -21.99 6.33
C LEU A 110 6.18 -22.09 6.18
N THR A 111 6.93 -22.07 7.28
CA THR A 111 8.39 -22.07 7.24
C THR A 111 8.99 -23.46 7.06
N ALA A 112 8.32 -24.53 7.48
CA ALA A 112 8.81 -25.91 7.36
C ALA A 112 9.16 -26.30 5.92
N GLY A 113 8.39 -25.80 4.94
CA GLY A 113 8.60 -26.06 3.51
C GLY A 113 9.59 -25.12 2.81
N LEU A 114 10.14 -24.11 3.49
CA LEU A 114 10.97 -23.08 2.86
C LEU A 114 12.46 -23.42 2.84
N HIS A 115 13.13 -22.96 1.78
CA HIS A 115 14.59 -22.99 1.69
C HIS A 115 15.24 -22.32 2.92
N PRO A 116 16.35 -22.83 3.47
CA PRO A 116 17.02 -22.25 4.63
C PRO A 116 17.30 -20.74 4.50
N ASP A 117 17.71 -20.28 3.32
CA ASP A 117 17.98 -18.87 3.08
C ASP A 117 16.73 -18.00 3.16
N ALA A 118 15.59 -18.48 2.64
CA ALA A 118 14.32 -17.76 2.73
C ALA A 118 13.89 -17.62 4.19
N ARG A 119 14.02 -18.70 4.99
CA ARG A 119 13.77 -18.67 6.44
C ARG A 119 14.67 -17.66 7.16
N ALA A 120 15.97 -17.66 6.85
CA ALA A 120 16.93 -16.74 7.46
C ALA A 120 16.61 -15.27 7.13
N VAL A 121 16.16 -15.00 5.91
CA VAL A 121 15.72 -13.67 5.47
C VAL A 121 14.44 -13.23 6.20
N LEU A 122 13.44 -14.11 6.32
CA LEU A 122 12.20 -13.82 7.07
C LEU A 122 12.46 -13.54 8.56
N ALA A 123 13.25 -14.39 9.21
CA ALA A 123 13.62 -14.22 10.62
C ALA A 123 14.37 -12.90 10.86
N ARG A 124 15.26 -12.52 9.93
CA ARG A 124 15.96 -11.23 9.98
C ARG A 124 14.99 -10.05 9.87
N ALA A 125 14.01 -10.13 8.97
CA ALA A 125 12.99 -9.11 8.80
C ALA A 125 12.10 -9.00 10.06
N GLN A 126 11.61 -10.11 10.62
CA GLN A 126 10.84 -10.11 11.88
C GLN A 126 11.63 -9.43 13.01
N LYS A 127 12.91 -9.77 13.18
CA LYS A 127 13.79 -9.13 14.18
C LYS A 127 13.99 -7.64 13.93
N GLN A 128 14.07 -7.21 12.67
CA GLN A 128 14.18 -5.78 12.34
C GLN A 128 12.87 -5.03 12.64
N VAL A 129 11.72 -5.57 12.25
CA VAL A 129 10.40 -4.98 12.55
C VAL A 129 10.17 -4.89 14.06
N ALA A 130 10.47 -5.96 14.81
CA ALA A 130 10.34 -5.97 16.27
C ALA A 130 11.18 -4.88 16.94
N ARG A 131 12.40 -4.63 16.45
CA ARG A 131 13.24 -3.52 16.94
C ARG A 131 12.67 -2.14 16.64
N LEU A 132 11.99 -1.97 15.51
CA LEU A 132 11.37 -0.70 15.12
C LEU A 132 10.03 -0.45 15.83
N LEU A 133 9.36 -1.52 16.27
CA LEU A 133 8.07 -1.51 16.94
C LEU A 133 8.20 -2.15 18.33
N PRO A 134 8.82 -1.46 19.31
CA PRO A 134 9.14 -2.06 20.62
C PRO A 134 7.91 -2.38 21.49
N ALA A 135 6.71 -1.94 21.08
CA ALA A 135 5.45 -2.28 21.74
C ALA A 135 4.81 -3.55 21.17
N ALA A 136 5.42 -4.16 20.13
CA ALA A 136 4.95 -5.39 19.54
C ALA A 136 5.29 -6.57 20.46
N ASP A 137 4.30 -7.41 20.72
CA ASP A 137 4.48 -8.66 21.46
C ASP A 137 5.20 -9.68 20.57
N ARG A 138 4.80 -9.76 19.29
CA ARG A 138 5.41 -10.63 18.27
C ARG A 138 5.16 -10.08 16.86
N VAL A 139 6.10 -10.32 15.94
CA VAL A 139 5.94 -10.01 14.51
C VAL A 139 5.58 -11.30 13.78
N HIS A 140 4.41 -11.32 13.14
CA HIS A 140 3.87 -12.50 12.50
C HIS A 140 4.16 -12.56 10.99
N LEU A 141 4.16 -13.76 10.41
CA LEU A 141 4.28 -13.96 8.97
C LEU A 141 2.94 -14.42 8.38
N TYR A 142 2.63 -13.94 7.19
CA TYR A 142 1.50 -14.43 6.42
C TYR A 142 1.86 -14.48 4.94
N SER A 143 1.59 -15.62 4.31
CA SER A 143 1.75 -15.82 2.88
C SER A 143 0.44 -15.52 2.16
N ALA A 144 0.50 -14.81 1.04
CA ALA A 144 -0.66 -14.55 0.18
C ALA A 144 -0.93 -15.70 -0.82
N ASP A 145 -0.65 -16.94 -0.42
CA ASP A 145 -0.76 -18.18 -1.19
C ASP A 145 -2.20 -18.67 -1.38
N GLY A 146 -3.13 -18.22 -0.52
CA GLY A 146 -4.57 -18.52 -0.64
C GLY A 146 -5.34 -17.72 -1.68
N LEU A 147 -4.70 -16.78 -2.41
CA LEU A 147 -5.40 -16.03 -3.47
C LEU A 147 -5.94 -17.01 -4.52
N PRO A 148 -7.23 -16.93 -4.90
CA PRO A 148 -7.83 -17.94 -5.75
C PRO A 148 -7.02 -18.14 -7.03
N LYS A 149 -6.76 -19.41 -7.37
CA LYS A 149 -6.10 -19.85 -8.62
C LYS A 149 -6.94 -19.57 -9.87
N HIS A 150 -7.90 -18.65 -9.82
CA HIS A 150 -8.65 -18.26 -11.01
C HIS A 150 -7.69 -17.72 -12.05
N ALA A 151 -7.94 -18.07 -13.32
CA ALA A 151 -7.29 -17.43 -14.44
C ALA A 151 -7.55 -15.93 -14.33
N CYS A 152 -6.53 -15.22 -13.86
CA CYS A 152 -6.49 -13.77 -13.79
C CYS A 152 -6.55 -13.23 -15.22
N THR A 153 -7.75 -13.13 -15.78
CA THR A 153 -7.98 -12.49 -17.07
C THR A 153 -8.21 -11.02 -16.83
N LEU A 154 -7.48 -10.19 -17.58
CA LEU A 154 -7.48 -8.73 -17.47
C LEU A 154 -8.87 -8.10 -17.65
N ASP A 155 -9.83 -8.86 -18.20
CA ASP A 155 -11.13 -8.36 -18.61
C ASP A 155 -12.22 -8.45 -17.55
N THR A 156 -12.03 -9.17 -16.43
CA THR A 156 -13.12 -9.36 -15.44
C THR A 156 -12.90 -8.72 -14.08
N THR A 157 -11.69 -8.55 -13.56
CA THR A 157 -11.41 -7.71 -12.37
C THR A 157 -9.90 -7.55 -12.20
N GLY A 158 -9.47 -6.35 -11.80
CA GLY A 158 -8.07 -5.88 -11.80
C GLY A 158 -7.01 -6.87 -11.33
N CYS A 159 -6.10 -7.25 -12.25
CA CYS A 159 -4.97 -8.11 -11.96
C CYS A 159 -3.79 -7.35 -11.31
N ASP A 160 -3.91 -7.06 -10.01
CA ASP A 160 -2.75 -6.85 -9.12
C ASP A 160 -2.26 -8.17 -8.49
N CYS A 161 -2.98 -9.29 -8.65
CA CYS A 161 -2.67 -10.60 -8.05
C CYS A 161 -1.28 -11.14 -8.42
N ALA A 162 -0.90 -11.11 -9.70
CA ALA A 162 0.44 -11.54 -10.12
C ALA A 162 1.55 -10.69 -9.50
N ARG A 163 1.29 -9.39 -9.28
CA ARG A 163 2.22 -8.48 -8.61
C ARG A 163 2.28 -8.75 -7.10
N MET A 164 1.15 -9.06 -6.46
CA MET A 164 1.12 -9.37 -5.03
C MET A 164 1.89 -10.67 -4.70
N ARG A 165 1.85 -11.65 -5.59
CA ARG A 165 2.61 -12.91 -5.46
C ARG A 165 4.13 -12.71 -5.48
N VAL A 166 4.62 -11.60 -6.05
CA VAL A 166 6.05 -11.25 -6.12
C VAL A 166 6.41 -10.05 -5.23
N ASN A 167 5.53 -9.66 -4.32
CA ASN A 167 5.71 -8.49 -3.45
C ASN A 167 5.62 -8.89 -1.97
N ALA A 168 6.03 -7.99 -1.09
CA ALA A 168 5.76 -8.09 0.33
C ALA A 168 5.18 -6.77 0.84
N ALA A 169 4.68 -6.77 2.07
CA ALA A 169 4.30 -5.56 2.78
C ALA A 169 4.42 -5.81 4.28
N VAL A 170 4.80 -4.79 5.05
CA VAL A 170 4.63 -4.83 6.51
C VAL A 170 3.37 -4.07 6.88
N MET A 171 2.44 -4.77 7.53
CA MET A 171 1.29 -4.14 8.16
C MET A 171 1.62 -3.79 9.60
N PRO A 172 1.76 -2.50 9.94
CA PRO A 172 1.98 -2.10 11.31
C PRO A 172 0.69 -2.36 12.12
N ASN A 173 0.84 -3.12 13.20
CA ASN A 173 -0.14 -3.24 14.27
C ASN A 173 0.63 -3.01 15.58
N ARG A 174 -0.03 -2.43 16.59
CA ARG A 174 0.64 -2.07 17.84
C ARG A 174 1.25 -3.28 18.56
N ARG A 175 0.55 -4.41 18.59
CA ARG A 175 0.95 -5.63 19.32
C ARG A 175 1.38 -6.75 18.39
N HIS A 176 0.74 -6.86 17.23
CA HIS A 176 0.94 -7.98 16.30
C HIS A 176 1.23 -7.50 14.87
N PRO A 177 2.36 -6.80 14.61
CA PRO A 177 2.76 -6.47 13.24
C PRO A 177 2.80 -7.73 12.37
N VAL A 178 2.34 -7.62 11.11
CA VAL A 178 2.32 -8.76 10.18
C VAL A 178 3.18 -8.44 8.96
N ILE A 179 4.12 -9.33 8.63
CA ILE A 179 4.83 -9.32 7.36
C ILE A 179 4.04 -10.21 6.39
N LEU A 180 3.48 -9.56 5.38
CA LEU A 180 2.79 -10.21 4.28
C LEU A 180 3.78 -10.51 3.16
N VAL A 181 3.82 -11.73 2.65
CA VAL A 181 4.74 -12.13 1.58
C VAL A 181 3.99 -12.87 0.49
N GLY A 182 4.25 -12.51 -0.76
CA GLY A 182 3.76 -13.26 -1.90
C GLY A 182 4.45 -14.63 -2.02
N ASP A 183 3.68 -15.65 -2.35
CA ASP A 183 4.14 -17.03 -2.46
C ASP A 183 5.31 -17.22 -3.45
N ARG A 184 5.30 -16.54 -4.60
CA ARG A 184 6.40 -16.61 -5.57
C ARG A 184 7.68 -15.93 -5.06
N LEU A 185 7.56 -14.94 -4.17
CA LEU A 185 8.71 -14.29 -3.57
C LEU A 185 9.42 -15.21 -2.56
N LEU A 186 8.67 -16.09 -1.87
CA LEU A 186 9.23 -17.06 -0.92
C LEU A 186 10.18 -18.08 -1.57
N GLY A 187 9.99 -18.37 -2.87
CA GLY A 187 10.86 -19.28 -3.63
C GLY A 187 12.20 -18.68 -4.05
N GLU A 188 12.42 -17.38 -3.83
CA GLU A 188 13.54 -16.63 -4.41
C GLU A 188 14.24 -15.78 -3.34
N PRO A 189 15.12 -16.39 -2.52
CA PRO A 189 15.65 -15.78 -1.29
C PRO A 189 16.35 -14.44 -1.52
N ALA A 190 17.05 -14.28 -2.64
CA ALA A 190 17.74 -13.04 -2.99
C ALA A 190 16.74 -11.90 -3.25
N ALA A 191 15.69 -12.16 -4.04
CA ALA A 191 14.63 -11.18 -4.28
C ALA A 191 13.86 -10.86 -2.99
N LEU A 192 13.55 -11.88 -2.18
CA LEU A 192 12.89 -11.74 -0.88
C LEU A 192 13.69 -10.83 0.06
N ALA A 193 15.02 -10.99 0.11
CA ALA A 193 15.89 -10.17 0.94
C ALA A 193 15.83 -8.68 0.57
N TYR A 194 15.85 -8.38 -0.74
CA TYR A 194 15.73 -7.01 -1.22
C TYR A 194 14.37 -6.40 -0.86
N VAL A 195 13.28 -7.11 -1.16
CA VAL A 195 11.92 -6.62 -0.91
C VAL A 195 11.66 -6.43 0.58
N LEU A 196 12.04 -7.37 1.44
CA LEU A 196 11.84 -7.20 2.88
C LEU A 196 12.70 -6.09 3.47
N ALA A 197 13.92 -5.88 2.98
CA ALA A 197 14.72 -4.73 3.39
C ALA A 197 14.07 -3.39 2.97
N HIS A 198 13.43 -3.35 1.80
CA HIS A 198 12.62 -2.21 1.35
C HIS A 198 11.42 -1.99 2.28
N GLU A 199 10.61 -3.03 2.52
CA GLU A 199 9.38 -2.94 3.32
C GLU A 199 9.65 -2.61 4.80
N VAL A 200 10.71 -3.16 5.39
CA VAL A 200 11.14 -2.81 6.75
C VAL A 200 11.49 -1.33 6.87
N ASN A 201 12.03 -0.71 5.82
CA ASN A 201 12.35 0.72 5.85
C ASN A 201 11.09 1.60 5.94
N HIS A 202 9.97 1.17 5.34
CA HIS A 202 8.67 1.86 5.47
C HIS A 202 8.14 1.87 6.91
N VAL A 203 8.56 0.93 7.75
CA VAL A 203 8.12 0.81 9.16
C VAL A 203 8.84 1.81 10.07
N ARG A 204 9.90 2.49 9.60
CA ARG A 204 10.61 3.47 10.43
C ARG A 204 9.67 4.62 10.81
N ARG A 205 9.58 4.89 12.13
CA ARG A 205 8.70 5.92 12.75
C ARG A 205 8.58 7.26 12.01
N PRO A 206 9.66 7.91 11.51
CA PRO A 206 9.51 9.17 10.78
C PRO A 206 8.65 9.03 9.53
N TRP A 207 8.73 7.91 8.80
CA TRP A 207 7.95 7.71 7.58
C TRP A 207 6.48 7.42 7.85
N LEU A 208 6.17 6.68 8.90
CA LEU A 208 4.78 6.48 9.33
C LEU A 208 4.12 7.80 9.73
N LEU A 209 4.81 8.65 10.49
CA LEU A 209 4.32 9.98 10.87
C LEU A 209 4.20 10.90 9.66
N VAL A 210 5.19 10.93 8.76
CA VAL A 210 5.13 11.71 7.52
C VAL A 210 3.97 11.26 6.64
N TYR A 211 3.72 9.96 6.52
CA TYR A 211 2.61 9.43 5.72
C TYR A 211 1.25 9.80 6.32
N GLN A 212 1.13 9.74 7.65
CA GLN A 212 -0.07 10.18 8.37
C GLN A 212 -0.33 11.68 8.20
N LEU A 213 0.69 12.50 8.40
CA LEU A 213 0.61 13.94 8.20
C LEU A 213 0.28 14.26 6.75
N LEU A 214 0.90 13.56 5.79
CA LEU A 214 0.62 13.75 4.37
C LEU A 214 -0.83 13.38 4.05
N GLN A 215 -1.40 12.32 4.64
CA GLN A 215 -2.82 12.00 4.47
C GLN A 215 -3.73 13.09 5.03
N ILE A 216 -3.44 13.61 6.23
CA ILE A 216 -4.23 14.70 6.83
C ILE A 216 -4.12 15.96 5.97
N VAL A 217 -2.91 16.36 5.59
CA VAL A 217 -2.64 17.53 4.75
C VAL A 217 -3.28 17.38 3.38
N THR A 218 -3.25 16.19 2.79
CA THR A 218 -3.91 15.92 1.50
C THR A 218 -5.42 16.06 1.69
N LEU A 219 -6.04 15.27 2.57
CA LEU A 219 -7.50 15.26 2.74
C LEU A 219 -8.07 16.62 3.18
N ALA A 220 -7.52 17.22 4.24
CA ALA A 220 -7.98 18.52 4.70
C ALA A 220 -7.58 19.64 3.73
N GLY A 221 -6.36 19.60 3.19
CA GLY A 221 -5.83 20.63 2.32
C GLY A 221 -6.61 20.79 1.02
N TRP A 222 -7.03 19.71 0.37
CA TRP A 222 -7.84 19.79 -0.86
C TRP A 222 -9.16 20.53 -0.64
N LEU A 223 -9.84 20.22 0.47
CA LEU A 223 -11.08 20.88 0.83
C LEU A 223 -10.87 22.35 1.23
N VAL A 224 -9.86 22.63 2.06
CA VAL A 224 -9.52 23.98 2.51
C VAL A 224 -9.11 24.87 1.34
N MET A 225 -8.34 24.35 0.38
CA MET A 225 -8.01 25.06 -0.85
C MET A 225 -9.27 25.43 -1.63
N GLY A 226 -10.21 24.49 -1.82
CA GLY A 226 -11.49 24.79 -2.48
C GLY A 226 -12.31 25.85 -1.73
N LEU A 227 -12.30 25.81 -0.40
CA LEU A 227 -13.02 26.77 0.44
C LEU A 227 -12.45 28.19 0.34
N ILE A 228 -11.13 28.34 0.34
CA ILE A 228 -10.46 29.64 0.52
C ILE A 228 -10.01 30.27 -0.79
N LEU A 229 -9.55 29.48 -1.77
CA LEU A 229 -8.97 30.00 -2.99
C LEU A 229 -10.03 30.28 -4.07
N PRO A 230 -9.87 31.35 -4.86
CA PRO A 230 -10.67 31.57 -6.06
C PRO A 230 -10.27 30.57 -7.16
N LEU A 231 -11.16 30.37 -8.14
CA LEU A 231 -10.99 29.34 -9.18
C LEU A 231 -9.70 29.50 -10.00
N HIS A 232 -9.28 30.72 -10.31
CA HIS A 232 -8.08 30.97 -11.11
C HIS A 232 -6.80 30.56 -10.36
N ASP A 233 -6.73 30.78 -9.04
CA ASP A 233 -5.60 30.34 -8.21
C ASP A 233 -5.57 28.82 -8.08
N LEU A 234 -6.74 28.18 -8.00
CA LEU A 234 -6.84 26.72 -7.93
C LEU A 234 -6.24 26.03 -9.15
N VAL A 235 -6.36 26.61 -10.35
CA VAL A 235 -5.77 26.06 -11.57
C VAL A 235 -4.23 25.97 -11.48
N VAL A 236 -3.60 26.84 -10.68
CA VAL A 236 -2.14 26.86 -10.49
C VAL A 236 -1.73 26.06 -9.24
N VAL A 237 -2.40 26.30 -8.11
CA VAL A 237 -2.00 25.74 -6.81
C VAL A 237 -2.30 24.24 -6.72
N ALA A 238 -3.44 23.77 -7.24
CA ALA A 238 -3.81 22.36 -7.17
C ALA A 238 -2.76 21.45 -7.84
N PRO A 239 -2.33 21.67 -9.10
CA PRO A 239 -1.29 20.86 -9.71
C PRO A 239 0.04 20.85 -8.94
N VAL A 240 0.43 21.97 -8.34
CA VAL A 240 1.67 22.09 -7.55
C VAL A 240 1.58 21.24 -6.27
N VAL A 241 0.48 21.36 -5.52
CA VAL A 241 0.25 20.56 -4.31
C VAL A 241 0.16 19.07 -4.63
N TRP A 242 -0.49 18.73 -5.75
CA TRP A 242 -0.53 17.35 -6.25
C TRP A 242 0.88 16.82 -6.57
N ALA A 243 1.67 17.57 -7.33
CA ALA A 243 3.04 17.19 -7.69
C ALA A 243 3.95 17.06 -6.46
N ALA A 244 3.83 17.97 -5.48
CA ALA A 244 4.56 17.89 -4.23
C ALA A 244 4.19 16.63 -3.42
N THR A 245 2.90 16.30 -3.35
CA THR A 245 2.40 15.08 -2.69
C THR A 245 2.96 13.83 -3.35
N MET A 246 2.92 13.75 -4.68
CA MET A 246 3.50 12.62 -5.43
C MET A 246 5.02 12.53 -5.23
N THR A 247 5.72 13.66 -5.23
CA THR A 247 7.17 13.71 -5.00
C THR A 247 7.54 13.18 -3.61
N MET A 248 6.77 13.53 -2.58
CA MET A 248 7.00 13.00 -1.23
C MET A 248 6.80 11.48 -1.16
N HIS A 249 5.79 10.94 -1.82
CA HIS A 249 5.63 9.49 -1.96
C HIS A 249 6.83 8.85 -2.69
N TRP A 250 7.33 9.50 -3.75
CA TRP A 250 8.49 9.01 -4.48
C TRP A 250 9.75 9.00 -3.62
N VAL A 251 10.00 10.06 -2.85
CA VAL A 251 11.16 10.14 -1.95
C VAL A 251 11.13 8.99 -0.95
N ASN A 252 9.97 8.68 -0.37
CA ASN A 252 9.83 7.55 0.56
C ASN A 252 10.17 6.21 -0.11
N GLU A 253 9.63 5.96 -1.30
CA GLU A 253 9.92 4.74 -2.08
C GLU A 253 11.40 4.62 -2.48
N LEU A 254 12.01 5.72 -2.93
CA LEU A 254 13.43 5.74 -3.32
C LEU A 254 14.36 5.61 -2.11
N ALA A 255 13.99 6.17 -0.96
CA ALA A 255 14.72 5.98 0.29
C ALA A 255 14.67 4.52 0.75
N ALA A 256 13.52 3.86 0.60
CA ALA A 256 13.38 2.43 0.87
C ALA A 256 14.19 1.57 -0.11
N ASP A 257 14.18 1.88 -1.42
CA ASP A 257 15.04 1.21 -2.41
C ASP A 257 16.53 1.39 -2.09
N TYR A 258 16.92 2.58 -1.64
CA TYR A 258 18.29 2.87 -1.24
C TYR A 258 18.68 2.10 0.02
N ALA A 259 17.82 2.01 1.02
CA ALA A 259 18.07 1.21 2.22
C ALA A 259 18.18 -0.29 1.91
N ALA A 260 17.37 -0.77 0.97
CA ALA A 260 17.32 -2.16 0.53
C ALA A 260 18.62 -2.66 -0.12
N ARG A 261 19.52 -1.75 -0.54
CA ARG A 261 20.85 -2.11 -1.07
C ARG A 261 21.68 -3.00 -0.14
N THR A 262 21.42 -2.92 1.15
CA THR A 262 22.11 -3.70 2.18
C THR A 262 21.82 -5.20 2.07
N ALA A 263 20.81 -5.60 1.29
CA ALA A 263 20.53 -6.98 0.95
C ALA A 263 21.54 -7.59 -0.07
N GLY A 264 22.37 -6.76 -0.71
CA GLY A 264 23.38 -7.20 -1.68
C GLY A 264 23.04 -6.84 -3.13
N ARG A 265 24.05 -6.90 -4.00
CA ARG A 265 23.95 -6.48 -5.42
C ARG A 265 23.01 -7.38 -6.22
N ASP A 266 23.15 -8.69 -6.03
CA ASP A 266 22.37 -9.69 -6.79
C ASP A 266 20.91 -9.74 -6.35
N ALA A 267 20.61 -9.35 -5.10
CA ALA A 267 19.26 -9.31 -4.54
C ALA A 267 18.34 -8.32 -5.29
N ALA A 268 18.83 -7.10 -5.56
CA ALA A 268 18.08 -6.10 -6.33
C ALA A 268 17.83 -6.58 -7.77
N ARG A 269 18.86 -7.14 -8.43
CA ARG A 269 18.75 -7.65 -9.80
C ARG A 269 17.75 -8.80 -9.89
N ALA A 270 17.79 -9.74 -8.95
CA ALA A 270 16.85 -10.85 -8.87
C ALA A 270 15.40 -10.35 -8.78
N PHE A 271 15.13 -9.42 -7.85
CA PHE A 271 13.79 -8.83 -7.71
C PHE A 271 13.31 -8.11 -8.98
N TRP A 272 14.10 -7.20 -9.56
CA TRP A 272 13.67 -6.45 -10.73
C TRP A 272 13.52 -7.33 -11.98
N THR A 273 14.22 -8.46 -12.05
CA THR A 273 14.04 -9.46 -13.11
C THR A 273 12.72 -10.21 -12.92
N MET A 274 12.45 -10.69 -11.71
CA MET A 274 11.18 -11.32 -11.36
C MET A 274 9.99 -10.38 -11.59
N LEU A 275 10.07 -9.13 -11.13
CA LEU A 275 8.99 -8.16 -11.28
C LEU A 275 8.72 -7.85 -12.76
N ARG A 276 9.75 -7.81 -13.61
CA ARG A 276 9.58 -7.65 -15.06
C ARG A 276 8.86 -8.84 -15.68
N ALA A 277 9.22 -10.07 -15.29
CA ALA A 277 8.57 -11.29 -15.75
C ALA A 277 7.10 -11.41 -15.28
N ALA A 278 6.77 -10.84 -14.12
CA ALA A 278 5.43 -10.85 -13.55
C ALA A 278 4.50 -9.73 -14.07
N ARG A 279 4.95 -8.88 -15.01
CA ARG A 279 4.13 -7.78 -15.52
C ARG A 279 2.98 -8.33 -16.37
N PRO A 280 1.71 -7.98 -16.06
CA PRO A 280 0.60 -8.39 -16.91
C PRO A 280 0.68 -7.71 -18.29
N THR A 281 0.42 -8.48 -19.35
CA THR A 281 0.28 -8.00 -20.73
C THR A 281 -1.03 -7.24 -20.88
N ARG A 282 -1.02 -5.92 -20.67
CA ARG A 282 -2.23 -5.08 -20.82
C ARG A 282 -2.63 -4.94 -22.29
N THR A 283 -3.88 -5.24 -22.61
CA THR A 283 -4.48 -5.07 -23.95
C THR A 283 -5.68 -4.11 -23.92
N GLY A 284 -5.99 -3.49 -25.07
CA GLY A 284 -7.18 -2.66 -25.25
C GLY A 284 -7.32 -1.47 -24.28
N LEU A 285 -8.54 -1.25 -23.78
CA LEU A 285 -8.93 -0.12 -22.93
C LEU A 285 -8.17 -0.09 -21.58
N SER A 286 -7.75 -1.26 -21.08
CA SER A 286 -6.97 -1.39 -19.83
C SER A 286 -5.56 -0.78 -19.95
N ARG A 287 -4.98 -0.83 -21.16
CA ARG A 287 -3.68 -0.20 -21.47
C ARG A 287 -3.79 1.32 -21.46
N LEU A 288 -4.84 1.86 -22.08
CA LEU A 288 -5.12 3.29 -22.13
C LEU A 288 -5.41 3.85 -20.73
N THR A 289 -6.39 3.29 -20.03
CA THR A 289 -6.77 3.73 -18.68
C THR A 289 -5.63 3.55 -17.67
N GLY A 290 -4.91 2.42 -17.73
CA GLY A 290 -3.73 2.19 -16.90
C GLY A 290 -2.55 3.11 -17.22
N GLY A 291 -2.41 3.56 -18.48
CA GLY A 291 -1.42 4.55 -18.91
C GLY A 291 -1.76 5.95 -18.42
N VAL A 292 -3.01 6.38 -18.59
CA VAL A 292 -3.51 7.68 -18.11
C VAL A 292 -3.36 7.78 -16.59
N MET A 293 -3.74 6.75 -15.84
CA MET A 293 -3.58 6.75 -14.38
C MET A 293 -2.11 6.76 -13.94
N ALA A 294 -1.21 6.09 -14.69
CA ALA A 294 0.23 6.11 -14.40
C ALA A 294 0.86 7.49 -14.65
N VAL A 295 0.26 8.31 -15.52
CA VAL A 295 0.71 9.68 -15.81
C VAL A 295 0.10 10.67 -14.82
N LEU A 296 -1.20 10.55 -14.53
CA LEU A 296 -1.93 11.51 -13.69
C LEU A 296 -1.73 11.29 -12.18
N ALA A 297 -1.43 10.05 -11.75
CA ALA A 297 -1.27 9.70 -10.34
C ALA A 297 -0.19 8.63 -10.11
N PRO A 298 1.08 8.91 -10.41
CA PRO A 298 2.14 7.97 -10.10
C PRO A 298 2.40 7.95 -8.59
N THR A 299 1.69 7.10 -7.85
CA THR A 299 1.90 6.95 -6.39
C THR A 299 3.23 6.26 -6.06
N HIS A 300 3.91 5.70 -7.06
CA HIS A 300 5.27 5.18 -6.97
C HIS A 300 6.11 5.78 -8.11
N PRO A 301 7.44 5.95 -7.91
CA PRO A 301 8.32 6.34 -9.00
C PRO A 301 8.29 5.33 -10.15
N PRO A 302 8.59 5.75 -11.39
CA PRO A 302 8.64 4.85 -12.53
C PRO A 302 9.54 3.65 -12.25
N VAL A 303 9.07 2.44 -12.60
CA VAL A 303 9.81 1.21 -12.32
C VAL A 303 11.21 1.23 -12.97
N ALA A 304 11.35 1.83 -14.16
CA ALA A 304 12.65 1.98 -14.81
C ALA A 304 13.61 2.85 -13.99
N LEU A 305 13.12 3.95 -13.40
CA LEU A 305 13.91 4.81 -12.52
C LEU A 305 14.36 4.05 -11.26
N ARG A 306 13.44 3.32 -10.61
CA ARG A 306 13.74 2.54 -9.41
C ARG A 306 14.75 1.41 -9.69
N ALA A 307 14.56 0.68 -10.79
CA ALA A 307 15.48 -0.37 -11.20
C ALA A 307 16.88 0.17 -11.55
N ALA A 308 16.95 1.27 -12.30
CA ALA A 308 18.23 1.92 -12.64
C ALA A 308 18.94 2.47 -11.39
N LEU A 309 18.19 3.04 -10.46
CA LEU A 309 18.73 3.49 -9.18
C LEU A 309 19.26 2.31 -8.37
N ALA A 310 18.48 1.22 -8.25
CA ALA A 310 18.88 0.02 -7.52
C ALA A 310 20.15 -0.62 -8.10
N ASP A 311 20.26 -0.72 -9.43
CA ASP A 311 21.44 -1.22 -10.13
C ASP A 311 22.66 -0.31 -9.89
N ARG A 312 22.49 1.01 -10.04
CA ARG A 312 23.58 1.99 -9.78
C ARG A 312 24.04 1.99 -8.32
N ILE A 313 23.11 1.83 -7.38
CA ILE A 313 23.42 1.75 -5.95
C ILE A 313 24.14 0.45 -5.64
N ALA A 314 23.71 -0.67 -6.22
CA ALA A 314 24.38 -1.95 -6.09
C ALA A 314 25.86 -1.80 -6.47
N HIS A 315 26.17 -1.12 -7.58
CA HIS A 315 27.55 -0.96 -8.07
C HIS A 315 28.46 -0.02 -7.25
N ARG A 316 27.96 0.78 -6.30
CA ARG A 316 28.83 1.58 -5.42
C ARG A 316 29.44 0.72 -4.31
N THR A 317 30.72 0.93 -4.02
CA THR A 317 31.36 0.45 -2.79
C THR A 317 30.84 1.28 -1.61
N LEU A 318 30.58 0.63 -0.47
CA LEU A 318 30.23 1.35 0.75
C LEU A 318 31.49 2.11 1.21
N PRO A 319 31.38 3.39 1.61
CA PRO A 319 32.46 4.07 2.30
C PRO A 319 32.77 3.41 3.65
#